data_AF-A0A133P1X0-F1
#
_entry.id   AF-A0A133P1X0-F1
#
_cell.length_a   1.000
_cell.length_b   1.000
_cell.length_c   1.000
_cell.angle_alpha   90.00
_cell.angle_beta   90.00
_cell.angle_gamma   90.00
#
_symmetry.space_group_name_H-M   'P 1'
#
loop_
_entity.id
_entity.type
_entity.pdbx_description
1 polymer ?
#
loop_
_entity_poly.entity_id
_entity_poly.type
_entity_poly.pdbx_seq_one_letter_code
_entity_poly.pdbx_strand_id
1 'polypeptide(L)'
;TQERTQERTQNCSQKSNANTNAVLVSEILESAFKHASTSVRMYVAGNNENQPHYASALAGFAQVQCTRGKYDQAAESYSKALALIAECYGKDSESYAITAENLHQAQDMAKKFAEINVAEDSDKDTTKNISKNTSEKPQATNELQTNFNKIRKTEHNQKIKNGMQLAQSYWKTYGKPLLDQPKFAEYKNRIASGLVGHGSECYGFDDEISRDHDFGPGFCLWLTDEDYAKIGADLQNAYDALPQEYAGFGSRKETPRAKSCASSKRVGVFSISEFFENITSFPTAPAANEPHLWLSLNESTLAAATNGKIFADPLGEFSKTRQSFKLMPDDVRISLISHRLGMMAQAGQYNVPRMLSRKDGAAAWLSINEFVHATASLVFLLNNPVTAGYLPYYKWQFAALRKLSNRMASRLPEICNKLESLMRLSSAACFGGDGFGEGGKGAGLAQKQVTAIINSICEDIVRELQYEGLSDCDETFLEWQRPYVEAHINSRAACLRSL
;
A
#
# COMPACT_ATOMS: atom_id res chain seq x y z
N THR A 1 15.16 29.15 55.75
CA THR A 1 16.29 28.91 54.82
C THR A 1 16.08 27.70 53.89
N GLN A 2 14.90 27.07 53.88
CA GLN A 2 14.58 25.94 52.99
C GLN A 2 13.70 26.33 51.77
N GLU A 3 12.94 27.42 51.81
CA GLU A 3 12.09 27.85 50.67
C GLU A 3 12.88 28.53 49.53
N ARG A 4 13.94 29.30 49.85
CA ARG A 4 14.82 29.91 48.82
C ARG A 4 15.65 28.90 48.01
N THR A 5 15.75 27.66 48.49
CA THR A 5 16.54 26.60 47.84
C THR A 5 15.69 25.75 46.89
N GLN A 6 14.36 25.72 47.07
CA GLN A 6 13.42 25.01 46.18
C GLN A 6 13.07 25.83 44.92
N GLU A 7 12.89 27.15 45.02
CA GLU A 7 12.63 27.98 43.83
C GLU A 7 13.84 28.07 42.87
N ARG A 8 15.07 28.02 43.39
CA ARG A 8 16.29 28.02 42.56
C ARG A 8 16.51 26.70 41.82
N THR A 9 16.14 25.56 42.39
CA THR A 9 16.26 24.25 41.73
C THR A 9 15.16 24.02 40.69
N GLN A 10 13.96 24.59 40.88
CA GLN A 10 12.84 24.48 39.93
C GLN A 10 13.03 25.37 38.68
N ASN A 11 13.59 26.57 38.83
CA ASN A 11 13.94 27.44 37.69
C ASN A 11 15.17 26.94 36.89
N CYS A 12 16.11 26.25 37.55
CA CYS A 12 17.30 25.69 36.87
C CYS A 12 16.96 24.42 36.08
N SER A 13 16.03 23.59 36.59
CA SER A 13 15.56 22.38 35.91
C SER A 13 14.66 22.68 34.69
N GLN A 14 13.79 23.71 34.76
CA GLN A 14 13.02 24.18 33.59
C GLN A 14 13.91 24.77 32.48
N LYS A 15 14.93 25.56 32.82
CA LYS A 15 15.91 26.05 31.85
C LYS A 15 16.76 24.92 31.24
N SER A 16 17.12 23.91 32.03
CA SER A 16 17.85 22.73 31.52
C SER A 16 17.01 21.91 30.54
N ASN A 17 15.73 21.69 30.82
CA ASN A 17 14.83 20.94 29.93
C ASN A 17 14.50 21.68 28.63
N ALA A 18 14.38 23.01 28.66
CA ALA A 18 14.21 23.81 27.44
C ALA A 18 15.47 23.78 26.56
N ASN A 19 16.67 23.80 27.17
CA ASN A 19 17.92 23.68 26.44
C ASN A 19 18.13 22.28 25.85
N THR A 20 17.80 21.23 26.60
CA THR A 20 17.87 19.84 26.12
C THR A 20 16.89 19.59 24.97
N ASN A 21 15.68 20.13 25.03
CA ASN A 21 14.71 20.04 23.93
C ASN A 21 15.15 20.84 22.70
N ALA A 22 15.74 22.03 22.88
CA ALA A 22 16.27 22.81 21.76
C ALA A 22 17.46 22.12 21.07
N VAL A 23 18.35 21.50 21.85
CA VAL A 23 19.48 20.69 21.34
C VAL A 23 18.97 19.46 20.59
N LEU A 24 18.01 18.73 21.15
CA LEU A 24 17.41 17.55 20.50
C LEU A 24 16.69 17.91 19.18
N VAL A 25 15.94 19.01 19.16
CA VAL A 25 15.29 19.52 17.94
C VAL A 25 16.32 19.95 16.90
N SER A 26 17.43 20.57 17.33
CA SER A 26 18.55 20.94 16.45
C SER A 26 19.23 19.71 15.85
N GLU A 27 19.47 18.66 16.63
CA GLU A 27 20.08 17.40 16.15
C GLU A 27 19.18 16.66 15.15
N ILE A 28 17.86 16.63 15.42
CA ILE A 28 16.88 16.05 14.49
C ILE A 28 16.86 16.84 13.18
N LEU A 29 16.91 18.18 13.25
CA LEU A 29 16.90 19.04 12.06
C LEU A 29 18.19 18.91 11.23
N GLU A 30 19.34 18.80 11.90
CA GLU A 30 20.64 18.52 11.26
C GLU A 30 20.63 17.17 10.53
N SER A 31 20.07 16.14 11.19
CA SER A 31 19.91 14.80 10.62
C SER A 31 18.95 14.81 9.43
N ALA A 32 17.80 15.49 9.54
CA ALA A 32 16.85 15.64 8.44
C ALA A 32 17.48 16.33 7.23
N PHE A 33 18.28 17.37 7.46
CA PHE A 33 19.02 18.06 6.40
C PHE A 33 20.03 17.15 5.72
N LYS A 34 20.80 16.37 6.50
CA LYS A 34 21.78 15.43 5.95
C LYS A 34 21.12 14.39 5.05
N HIS A 35 19.99 13.82 5.48
CA HIS A 35 19.26 12.83 4.69
C HIS A 35 18.66 13.44 3.43
N ALA A 36 17.96 14.57 3.55
CA ALA A 36 17.34 15.23 2.39
C ALA A 36 18.39 15.70 1.35
N SER A 37 19.51 16.28 1.82
CA SER A 37 20.62 16.68 0.94
C SER A 37 21.28 15.49 0.25
N THR A 38 21.38 14.36 0.95
CA THR A 38 21.97 13.14 0.38
C THR A 38 21.03 12.53 -0.67
N SER A 39 19.73 12.53 -0.43
CA SER A 39 18.73 12.09 -1.40
C SER A 39 18.85 12.87 -2.72
N VAL A 40 18.84 14.20 -2.67
CA VAL A 40 19.02 15.05 -3.86
C VAL A 40 20.34 14.74 -4.58
N ARG A 41 21.46 14.64 -3.85
CA ARG A 41 22.77 14.32 -4.44
C ARG A 41 22.81 12.95 -5.12
N MET A 42 22.13 11.94 -4.58
CA MET A 42 22.08 10.60 -5.18
C MET A 42 21.37 10.62 -6.52
N TYR A 43 20.28 11.39 -6.66
CA TYR A 43 19.59 11.55 -7.94
C TYR A 43 20.47 12.27 -8.98
N VAL A 44 21.17 13.32 -8.59
CA VAL A 44 22.12 14.03 -9.48
C VAL A 44 23.27 13.12 -9.90
N ALA A 45 23.92 12.44 -8.94
CA ALA A 45 25.04 11.53 -9.22
C ALA A 45 24.64 10.33 -10.08
N GLY A 46 23.39 9.88 -9.97
CA GLY A 46 22.80 8.82 -10.79
C GLY A 46 22.26 9.29 -12.14
N ASN A 47 22.39 10.58 -12.49
CA ASN A 47 21.81 11.18 -13.71
C ASN A 47 20.30 10.95 -13.84
N ASN A 48 19.59 10.96 -12.71
CA ASN A 48 18.17 10.63 -12.57
C ASN A 48 17.29 11.87 -12.31
N GLU A 49 17.74 13.05 -12.74
CA GLU A 49 17.05 14.34 -12.48
C GLU A 49 15.73 14.48 -13.25
N ASN A 50 15.52 13.68 -14.29
CA ASN A 50 14.28 13.70 -15.08
C ASN A 50 13.17 12.80 -14.50
N GLN A 51 13.42 12.14 -13.36
CA GLN A 51 12.47 11.21 -12.77
C GLN A 51 11.50 11.93 -11.82
N PRO A 52 10.22 11.51 -11.78
CA PRO A 52 9.25 12.13 -10.87
C PRO A 52 9.61 12.05 -9.39
N HIS A 53 10.35 11.01 -8.98
CA HIS A 53 10.83 10.84 -7.61
C HIS A 53 11.90 11.88 -7.21
N TYR A 54 12.64 12.44 -8.17
CA TYR A 54 13.54 13.55 -7.91
C TYR A 54 12.78 14.81 -7.48
N ALA A 55 11.59 15.06 -8.06
CA ALA A 55 10.74 16.16 -7.62
C ALA A 55 10.29 16.00 -6.15
N SER A 56 10.01 14.77 -5.70
CA SER A 56 9.72 14.49 -4.29
C SER A 56 10.95 14.70 -3.39
N ALA A 57 12.15 14.34 -3.85
CA ALA A 57 13.40 14.59 -3.13
C ALA A 57 13.67 16.10 -2.98
N LEU A 58 13.44 16.88 -4.05
CA LEU A 58 13.54 18.34 -4.04
C LEU A 58 12.51 18.99 -3.12
N ALA A 59 11.26 18.53 -3.13
CA ALA A 59 10.21 19.02 -2.23
C ALA A 59 10.52 18.69 -0.75
N GLY A 60 11.00 17.48 -0.46
CA GLY A 60 11.43 17.08 0.88
C GLY A 60 12.62 17.90 1.38
N PHE A 61 13.60 18.15 0.51
CA PHE A 61 14.71 19.05 0.80
C PHE A 61 14.25 20.49 1.06
N ALA A 62 13.34 21.01 0.23
CA ALA A 62 12.77 22.34 0.40
C ALA A 62 12.04 22.50 1.73
N GLN A 63 11.25 21.49 2.14
CA GLN A 63 10.56 21.51 3.43
C GLN A 63 11.53 21.58 4.61
N VAL A 64 12.61 20.78 4.59
CA VAL A 64 13.65 20.83 5.63
C VAL A 64 14.33 22.20 5.66
N GLN A 65 14.55 22.81 4.50
CA GLN A 65 15.15 24.14 4.41
C GLN A 65 14.22 25.24 4.93
N CYS A 66 12.89 25.12 4.73
CA CYS A 66 11.91 25.97 5.41
C CYS A 66 12.03 25.85 6.93
N THR A 67 12.13 24.64 7.47
CA THR A 67 12.30 24.44 8.93
C THR A 67 13.64 24.99 9.46
N ARG A 68 14.66 25.08 8.60
CA ARG A 68 15.96 25.70 8.92
C ARG A 68 16.00 27.22 8.72
N GLY A 69 14.89 27.84 8.35
CA GLY A 69 14.83 29.27 8.04
C GLY A 69 15.58 29.68 6.76
N LYS A 70 15.91 28.73 5.89
CA LYS A 70 16.58 28.96 4.60
C LYS A 70 15.55 29.03 3.47
N TYR A 71 14.67 30.02 3.55
CA TYR A 71 13.48 30.14 2.70
C TYR A 71 13.80 30.35 1.21
N ASP A 72 14.87 31.06 0.87
CA ASP A 72 15.29 31.24 -0.54
C ASP A 72 15.68 29.90 -1.20
N GLN A 73 16.44 29.08 -0.48
CA GLN A 73 16.86 27.74 -0.95
C GLN A 73 15.67 26.78 -1.05
N ALA A 74 14.70 26.94 -0.14
CA ALA A 74 13.45 26.20 -0.20
C ALA A 74 12.61 26.60 -1.42
N ALA A 75 12.46 27.90 -1.70
CA ALA A 75 11.72 28.39 -2.85
C ALA A 75 12.35 27.95 -4.17
N GLU A 76 13.68 27.97 -4.30
CA GLU A 76 14.38 27.46 -5.49
C GLU A 76 14.10 25.97 -5.69
N SER A 77 14.17 25.18 -4.62
CA SER A 77 13.98 23.73 -4.67
C SER A 77 12.52 23.36 -4.96
N TYR A 78 11.55 24.09 -4.39
CA TYR A 78 10.13 23.95 -4.73
C TYR A 78 9.83 24.37 -6.17
N SER A 79 10.50 25.41 -6.70
CA SER A 79 10.35 25.81 -8.10
C SER A 79 10.84 24.72 -9.06
N LYS A 80 12.00 24.11 -8.78
CA LYS A 80 12.51 22.98 -9.55
C LYS A 80 11.60 21.75 -9.46
N ALA A 81 11.12 21.43 -8.26
CA ALA A 81 10.16 20.34 -8.07
C ALA A 81 8.86 20.59 -8.85
N LEU A 82 8.34 21.82 -8.81
CA LEU A 82 7.11 22.20 -9.49
C LEU A 82 7.24 22.10 -11.02
N ALA A 83 8.38 22.50 -11.58
CA ALA A 83 8.66 22.37 -13.01
C ALA A 83 8.66 20.90 -13.46
N LEU A 84 9.34 20.02 -12.71
CA LEU A 84 9.36 18.59 -12.96
C LEU A 84 7.99 17.95 -12.80
N ILE A 85 7.23 18.35 -11.77
CA ILE A 85 5.85 17.87 -11.58
C ILE A 85 4.95 18.30 -12.74
N ALA A 86 5.12 19.52 -13.25
CA ALA A 86 4.37 19.99 -14.41
C ALA A 86 4.65 19.13 -15.66
N GLU A 87 5.91 18.75 -15.86
CA GLU A 87 6.35 17.92 -16.98
C GLU A 87 5.89 16.46 -16.84
N CYS A 88 6.01 15.87 -15.64
CA CYS A 88 5.68 14.46 -15.40
C CYS A 88 4.19 14.20 -15.16
N TYR A 89 3.49 15.10 -14.48
CA TYR A 89 2.13 14.88 -13.97
C TYR A 89 1.10 15.90 -14.48
N GLY A 90 1.55 16.99 -15.12
CA GLY A 90 0.69 18.07 -15.58
C GLY A 90 0.32 19.08 -14.47
N LYS A 91 -0.08 20.28 -14.90
CA LYS A 91 -0.44 21.40 -14.01
C LYS A 91 -1.75 21.21 -13.25
N ASP A 92 -2.62 20.31 -13.71
CA ASP A 92 -3.90 19.99 -13.08
C ASP A 92 -3.78 18.92 -11.97
N SER A 93 -2.56 18.45 -11.68
CA SER A 93 -2.33 17.44 -10.64
C SER A 93 -2.38 18.01 -9.23
N GLU A 94 -2.83 17.21 -8.27
CA GLU A 94 -2.83 17.58 -6.84
C GLU A 94 -1.42 17.88 -6.34
N SER A 95 -0.41 17.13 -6.78
CA SER A 95 0.99 17.37 -6.44
C SER A 95 1.49 18.72 -6.96
N TYR A 96 1.02 19.17 -8.14
CA TYR A 96 1.32 20.51 -8.64
C TYR A 96 0.68 21.59 -7.76
N ALA A 97 -0.60 21.42 -7.39
CA ALA A 97 -1.31 22.36 -6.52
C ALA A 97 -0.63 22.49 -5.14
N ILE A 98 -0.29 21.37 -4.49
CA ILE A 98 0.38 21.36 -3.18
C ILE A 98 1.77 21.98 -3.28
N THR A 99 2.55 21.63 -4.30
CA THR A 99 3.92 22.15 -4.45
C THR A 99 3.92 23.65 -4.79
N ALA A 100 2.93 24.11 -5.56
CA ALA A 100 2.74 25.54 -5.85
C ALA A 100 2.37 26.34 -4.60
N GLU A 101 1.50 25.79 -3.75
CA GLU A 101 1.14 26.39 -2.46
C GLU A 101 2.36 26.45 -1.53
N ASN A 102 3.13 25.36 -1.43
CA ASN A 102 4.37 25.33 -0.63
C ASN A 102 5.44 26.31 -1.15
N LEU A 103 5.54 26.47 -2.48
CA LEU A 103 6.41 27.47 -3.10
C LEU A 103 5.98 28.88 -2.70
N HIS A 104 4.67 29.18 -2.78
CA HIS A 104 4.13 30.47 -2.37
C HIS A 104 4.42 30.77 -0.90
N GLN A 105 4.20 29.79 -0.02
CA GLN A 105 4.51 29.92 1.41
C GLN A 105 6.00 30.14 1.66
N ALA A 106 6.88 29.42 0.96
CA ALA A 106 8.33 29.62 1.07
C ALA A 106 8.75 31.03 0.61
N GLN A 107 8.16 31.54 -0.48
CA GLN A 107 8.41 32.89 -0.98
C GLN A 107 7.90 33.98 -0.02
N ASP A 108 6.73 33.79 0.57
CA ASP A 108 6.19 34.71 1.57
C ASP A 108 7.04 34.73 2.84
N MET A 109 7.53 33.57 3.28
CA MET A 109 8.45 33.48 4.41
C MET A 109 9.81 34.10 4.10
N ALA A 110 10.32 33.96 2.87
CA ALA A 110 11.53 34.64 2.42
C ALA A 110 11.37 36.17 2.44
N LYS A 111 10.23 36.69 1.94
CA LYS A 111 9.91 38.13 2.00
C LYS A 111 9.82 38.64 3.43
N LYS A 112 9.07 37.95 4.30
CA LYS A 112 8.94 38.32 5.72
C LYS A 112 10.29 38.28 6.44
N PHE A 113 11.11 37.28 6.14
CA PHE A 113 12.45 37.16 6.72
C PHE A 113 13.38 38.28 6.23
N ALA A 114 13.28 38.68 4.96
CA ALA A 114 13.98 39.84 4.42
C ALA A 114 13.48 41.15 5.05
N GLU A 115 12.17 41.33 5.22
CA GLU A 115 11.57 42.50 5.88
C GLU A 115 11.97 42.61 7.37
N ILE A 116 12.06 41.49 8.09
CA ILE A 116 12.54 41.44 9.48
C ILE A 116 14.03 41.81 9.55
N ASN A 117 14.87 41.28 8.65
CA ASN A 117 16.29 41.62 8.61
C ASN A 117 16.54 43.08 8.17
N VAL A 118 15.65 43.67 7.38
CA VAL A 118 15.69 45.10 7.02
C VAL A 118 15.19 45.97 8.19
N ALA A 119 14.22 45.50 8.97
CA ALA A 119 13.70 46.21 10.15
C ALA A 119 14.67 46.20 11.35
N GLU A 120 15.48 45.14 11.52
CA GLU A 120 16.56 45.10 12.53
C GLU A 120 17.73 46.03 12.21
N ASP A 121 17.92 46.41 10.92
CA ASP A 121 18.93 47.38 10.48
C ASP A 121 18.41 48.83 10.49
N SER A 122 17.11 49.03 10.77
CA SER A 122 16.43 50.34 10.75
C SER A 122 15.84 50.75 12.09
N ASP A 123 16.41 50.34 13.23
CA ASP A 123 16.08 50.93 14.54
C ASP A 123 16.76 52.30 14.72
N LYS A 124 16.36 53.25 13.87
CA LYS A 124 16.33 54.68 14.15
C LYS A 124 15.13 55.29 13.43
N ASP A 125 14.21 55.79 14.25
CA ASP A 125 13.30 56.93 14.01
C ASP A 125 11.80 56.63 13.83
N THR A 126 11.12 56.50 14.97
CA THR A 126 9.96 57.30 15.44
C THR A 126 8.65 57.41 14.62
N THR A 127 7.58 56.80 15.19
CA THR A 127 6.16 57.25 15.30
C THR A 127 5.29 57.49 14.04
N LYS A 128 4.06 56.92 13.98
CA LYS A 128 2.78 57.45 14.51
C LYS A 128 1.54 56.71 13.94
N ASN A 129 0.62 56.36 14.85
CA ASN A 129 -0.86 56.39 14.82
C ASN A 129 -1.73 55.82 13.66
N ILE A 130 -2.46 54.73 14.01
CA ILE A 130 -3.94 54.55 14.07
C ILE A 130 -4.82 55.13 12.93
N SER A 131 -5.58 54.26 12.23
CA SER A 131 -7.06 54.25 12.26
C SER A 131 -7.72 53.09 11.52
N LYS A 132 -8.83 52.64 12.12
CA LYS A 132 -9.85 51.70 11.66
C LYS A 132 -10.53 52.16 10.35
N ASN A 133 -10.99 51.22 9.52
CA ASN A 133 -12.44 51.06 9.29
C ASN A 133 -12.84 49.81 8.52
N THR A 134 -14.08 49.45 8.80
CA THR A 134 -14.96 48.34 8.38
C THR A 134 -15.34 48.31 6.90
N SER A 135 -16.01 47.18 6.60
CA SER A 135 -17.16 46.95 5.69
C SER A 135 -16.93 46.48 4.25
N GLU A 136 -17.64 45.35 4.01
CA GLU A 136 -18.52 45.06 2.88
C GLU A 136 -18.11 44.06 1.78
N LYS A 137 -19.06 43.14 1.56
CA LYS A 137 -19.22 42.15 0.47
C LYS A 137 -19.22 42.82 -0.91
N PRO A 138 -19.05 42.02 -1.96
CA PRO A 138 -20.15 41.91 -2.93
C PRO A 138 -20.52 40.46 -3.34
N GLN A 139 -21.79 40.31 -3.69
CA GLN A 139 -22.42 39.18 -4.38
C GLN A 139 -22.13 39.19 -5.89
N ALA A 140 -22.12 38.02 -6.52
CA ALA A 140 -22.43 37.80 -7.95
C ALA A 140 -22.94 36.35 -8.10
N THR A 141 -24.25 36.13 -8.16
CA THR A 141 -25.12 35.92 -9.35
C THR A 141 -24.98 34.56 -10.04
N ASN A 142 -26.10 33.82 -9.97
CA ASN A 142 -26.44 32.61 -10.72
C ASN A 142 -26.35 32.81 -12.23
N GLU A 143 -25.98 31.77 -12.97
CA GLU A 143 -26.79 31.09 -14.00
C GLU A 143 -25.90 30.22 -14.91
N LEU A 144 -26.31 28.96 -15.08
CA LEU A 144 -26.06 28.01 -16.19
C LEU A 144 -25.80 26.58 -15.67
N GLN A 145 -26.82 26.01 -15.02
CA GLN A 145 -27.09 24.57 -15.06
C GLN A 145 -28.34 24.39 -15.92
N THR A 146 -28.18 23.87 -17.13
CA THR A 146 -29.13 22.96 -17.80
C THR A 146 -28.53 22.53 -19.14
N ASN A 147 -28.70 21.26 -19.48
CA ASN A 147 -28.42 20.61 -20.78
C ASN A 147 -27.12 19.79 -20.96
N PHE A 148 -26.81 18.91 -20.02
CA PHE A 148 -26.13 17.65 -20.36
C PHE A 148 -26.84 16.47 -19.71
N ASN A 149 -27.96 16.04 -20.31
CA ASN A 149 -28.49 14.69 -20.13
C ASN A 149 -29.39 14.34 -21.32
N LYS A 150 -28.74 13.99 -22.44
CA LYS A 150 -29.37 13.13 -23.44
C LYS A 150 -28.56 11.83 -23.48
N ILE A 151 -28.97 10.94 -22.60
CA ILE A 151 -28.51 9.57 -22.44
C ILE A 151 -28.57 8.88 -23.81
N ARG A 152 -27.43 8.71 -24.47
CA ARG A 152 -27.27 7.63 -25.45
C ARG A 152 -27.13 6.35 -24.63
N LYS A 153 -28.20 5.57 -24.58
CA LYS A 153 -28.14 4.17 -24.14
C LYS A 153 -27.24 3.43 -25.14
N THR A 154 -25.95 3.36 -24.85
CA THR A 154 -25.10 2.30 -25.39
C THR A 154 -25.59 1.02 -24.76
N GLU A 155 -26.13 0.12 -25.58
CA GLU A 155 -26.61 -1.19 -25.14
C GLU A 155 -25.52 -1.89 -24.33
N HIS A 156 -25.74 -1.99 -23.02
CA HIS A 156 -24.90 -2.74 -22.12
C HIS A 156 -24.92 -4.19 -22.61
N ASN A 157 -23.78 -4.72 -23.06
CA ASN A 157 -23.72 -6.12 -23.43
C ASN A 157 -23.92 -6.95 -22.15
N GLN A 158 -25.15 -7.40 -21.90
CA GLN A 158 -25.61 -8.05 -20.66
C GLN A 158 -24.79 -9.28 -20.22
N LYS A 159 -23.80 -9.71 -21.03
CA LYS A 159 -22.94 -10.88 -20.79
C LYS A 159 -21.65 -10.57 -20.02
N ILE A 160 -21.14 -9.33 -20.02
CA ILE A 160 -19.88 -8.98 -19.34
C ILE A 160 -20.19 -8.45 -17.94
N LYS A 161 -19.86 -9.22 -16.91
CA LYS A 161 -20.19 -8.92 -15.50
C LYS A 161 -19.04 -8.31 -14.72
N ASN A 162 -17.79 -8.57 -15.11
CA ASN A 162 -16.59 -8.11 -14.41
C ASN A 162 -15.41 -7.81 -15.36
N GLY A 163 -14.37 -7.18 -14.85
CA GLY A 163 -13.18 -6.74 -15.59
C GLY A 163 -12.41 -7.91 -16.21
N MET A 164 -12.34 -9.07 -15.54
CA MET A 164 -11.70 -10.26 -16.11
C MET A 164 -12.42 -10.75 -17.37
N GLN A 165 -13.76 -10.74 -17.39
CA GLN A 165 -14.55 -11.08 -18.57
C GLN A 165 -14.40 -10.02 -19.67
N LEU A 166 -14.35 -8.73 -19.29
CA LEU A 166 -14.12 -7.63 -20.22
C LEU A 166 -12.77 -7.80 -20.94
N ALA A 167 -11.69 -7.97 -20.18
CA ALA A 167 -10.35 -8.18 -20.69
C ALA A 167 -10.26 -9.40 -21.60
N GLN A 168 -10.83 -10.54 -21.17
CA GLN A 168 -10.81 -11.76 -21.98
C GLN A 168 -11.60 -11.60 -23.29
N SER A 169 -12.74 -10.90 -23.27
CA SER A 169 -13.54 -10.63 -24.47
C SER A 169 -12.79 -9.66 -25.41
N TYR A 170 -12.25 -8.58 -24.87
CA TYR A 170 -11.48 -7.57 -25.61
C TYR A 170 -10.23 -8.18 -26.26
N TRP A 171 -9.49 -9.02 -25.54
CA TRP A 171 -8.37 -9.78 -26.09
C TRP A 171 -8.78 -10.70 -27.24
N LYS A 172 -9.90 -11.42 -27.12
CA LYS A 172 -10.39 -12.28 -28.21
C LYS A 172 -10.76 -11.47 -29.45
N THR A 173 -11.37 -10.30 -29.27
CA THR A 173 -11.83 -9.44 -30.37
C THR A 173 -10.68 -8.69 -31.05
N TYR A 174 -9.73 -8.13 -30.30
CA TYR A 174 -8.68 -7.27 -30.85
C TYR A 174 -7.26 -7.80 -30.65
N GLY A 175 -6.98 -8.38 -29.48
CA GLY A 175 -5.64 -8.90 -29.17
C GLY A 175 -5.20 -10.07 -30.04
N LYS A 176 -6.10 -11.01 -30.35
CA LYS A 176 -5.78 -12.12 -31.26
C LYS A 176 -5.49 -11.62 -32.69
N PRO A 177 -6.38 -10.84 -33.34
CA PRO A 177 -6.08 -10.26 -34.65
C PRO A 177 -4.83 -9.36 -34.69
N LEU A 178 -4.53 -8.64 -33.60
CA LEU A 178 -3.30 -7.85 -33.49
C LEU A 178 -2.06 -8.73 -33.69
N LEU A 179 -2.00 -9.90 -33.04
CA LEU A 179 -0.88 -10.83 -33.16
C LEU A 179 -0.84 -11.60 -34.49
N ASP A 180 -1.92 -11.58 -35.27
CA ASP A 180 -2.00 -12.16 -36.61
C ASP A 180 -1.44 -11.22 -37.70
N GLN A 181 -1.16 -9.96 -37.37
CA GLN A 181 -0.57 -9.02 -38.32
C GLN A 181 0.82 -9.52 -38.78
N PRO A 182 1.19 -9.32 -40.06
CA PRO A 182 2.46 -9.83 -40.60
C PRO A 182 3.71 -9.46 -39.80
N LYS A 183 3.70 -8.27 -39.18
CA LYS A 183 4.80 -7.76 -38.36
C LYS A 183 5.03 -8.56 -37.06
N PHE A 184 4.00 -9.20 -36.51
CA PHE A 184 4.06 -9.91 -35.23
C PHE A 184 3.85 -11.42 -35.37
N ALA A 185 3.47 -11.89 -36.56
CA ALA A 185 3.10 -13.28 -36.81
C ALA A 185 4.19 -14.29 -36.40
N GLU A 186 5.46 -13.96 -36.60
CA GLU A 186 6.59 -14.82 -36.19
C GLU A 186 6.72 -14.96 -34.67
N TYR A 187 6.28 -13.95 -33.90
CA TYR A 187 6.35 -13.93 -32.43
C TYR A 187 5.06 -14.41 -31.76
N LYS A 188 3.96 -14.58 -32.50
CA LYS A 188 2.64 -14.92 -31.93
C LYS A 188 2.68 -16.14 -30.99
N ASN A 189 3.44 -17.18 -31.34
CA ASN A 189 3.58 -18.40 -30.53
C ASN A 189 4.61 -18.26 -29.40
N ARG A 190 5.18 -17.06 -29.21
CA ARG A 190 6.15 -16.70 -28.17
C ARG A 190 5.61 -15.67 -27.17
N ILE A 191 4.41 -15.14 -27.40
CA ILE A 191 3.79 -14.09 -26.59
C ILE A 191 2.71 -14.71 -25.70
N ALA A 192 2.85 -14.52 -24.39
CA ALA A 192 1.78 -14.83 -23.45
C ALA A 192 0.77 -13.67 -23.38
N SER A 193 -0.49 -13.96 -23.10
CA SER A 193 -1.54 -12.95 -22.95
C SER A 193 -2.47 -13.26 -21.78
N GLY A 194 -2.99 -12.23 -21.12
CA GLY A 194 -3.81 -12.42 -19.92
C GLY A 194 -4.16 -11.12 -19.22
N LEU A 195 -4.66 -11.25 -17.99
CA LEU A 195 -4.81 -10.15 -17.05
C LEU A 195 -4.36 -10.66 -15.68
N VAL A 196 -3.22 -10.16 -15.21
CA VAL A 196 -2.55 -10.53 -13.95
C VAL A 196 -1.92 -9.27 -13.37
N GLY A 197 -1.84 -9.17 -12.04
CA GLY A 197 -1.16 -8.08 -11.36
C GLY A 197 -2.04 -7.36 -10.36
N HIS A 198 -1.89 -6.05 -10.28
CA HIS A 198 -2.67 -5.22 -9.37
C HIS A 198 -4.09 -5.01 -9.90
N GLY A 199 -5.03 -4.66 -9.00
CA GLY A 199 -6.41 -4.30 -9.35
C GLY A 199 -7.44 -5.36 -8.94
N SER A 200 -8.64 -4.92 -8.61
CA SER A 200 -9.75 -5.78 -8.18
C SER A 200 -10.20 -6.75 -9.27
N GLU A 201 -10.12 -6.33 -10.55
CA GLU A 201 -10.45 -7.14 -11.72
C GLU A 201 -9.59 -8.39 -11.86
N CYS A 202 -8.33 -8.34 -11.44
CA CYS A 202 -7.41 -9.48 -11.44
C CYS A 202 -7.83 -10.55 -10.42
N TYR A 203 -8.48 -10.15 -9.32
CA TYR A 203 -8.98 -11.06 -8.29
C TYR A 203 -10.43 -11.51 -8.54
N GLY A 204 -11.16 -10.78 -9.40
CA GLY A 204 -12.61 -10.90 -9.55
C GLY A 204 -13.38 -10.34 -8.35
N PHE A 205 -12.80 -9.34 -7.68
CA PHE A 205 -13.43 -8.60 -6.58
C PHE A 205 -13.96 -7.24 -7.05
N ASP A 206 -13.97 -7.00 -8.36
CA ASP A 206 -14.48 -5.78 -8.93
C ASP A 206 -16.01 -5.77 -8.99
N ASP A 207 -16.55 -4.61 -8.67
CA ASP A 207 -17.97 -4.25 -8.74
C ASP A 207 -18.13 -2.88 -9.40
N GLU A 208 -19.34 -2.33 -9.42
CA GLU A 208 -19.61 -1.01 -10.00
C GLU A 208 -18.83 0.14 -9.34
N ILE A 209 -18.52 0.02 -8.05
CA ILE A 209 -17.82 1.06 -7.27
C ILE A 209 -16.34 1.11 -7.67
N SER A 210 -15.70 -0.06 -7.79
CA SER A 210 -14.26 -0.16 -8.08
C SER A 210 -13.87 0.15 -9.54
N ARG A 211 -14.81 0.59 -10.39
CA ARG A 211 -14.59 0.94 -11.81
C ARG A 211 -14.16 2.39 -12.01
N ASP A 212 -13.97 3.13 -10.92
CA ASP A 212 -13.56 4.53 -10.93
C ASP A 212 -12.06 4.71 -11.23
N HIS A 213 -11.23 3.67 -11.04
CA HIS A 213 -9.80 3.65 -11.35
C HIS A 213 -9.28 2.25 -11.71
N ASP A 214 -8.16 2.19 -12.44
CA ASP A 214 -7.53 1.01 -13.02
C ASP A 214 -8.52 0.01 -13.65
N PHE A 215 -9.56 0.50 -14.32
CA PHE A 215 -10.62 -0.31 -14.94
C PHE A 215 -10.96 0.17 -16.35
N GLY A 216 -11.19 -0.78 -17.26
CA GLY A 216 -11.61 -0.56 -18.64
C GLY A 216 -11.07 -1.64 -19.59
N PRO A 217 -11.40 -1.56 -20.90
CA PRO A 217 -10.87 -2.48 -21.90
C PRO A 217 -9.33 -2.53 -21.85
N GLY A 218 -8.77 -3.74 -21.87
CA GLY A 218 -7.32 -3.94 -21.85
C GLY A 218 -6.93 -5.37 -21.46
N PHE A 219 -5.71 -5.75 -21.80
CA PHE A 219 -5.07 -7.01 -21.40
C PHE A 219 -3.55 -6.83 -21.41
N CYS A 220 -2.83 -7.78 -20.86
CA CYS A 220 -1.38 -7.82 -20.89
C CYS A 220 -0.90 -8.75 -22.02
N LEU A 221 0.19 -8.37 -22.65
CA LEU A 221 1.03 -9.19 -23.53
C LEU A 221 2.41 -9.28 -22.90
N TRP A 222 2.89 -10.49 -22.62
CA TRP A 222 4.18 -10.71 -21.98
C TRP A 222 5.13 -11.42 -22.95
N LEU A 223 6.35 -10.88 -23.05
CA LEU A 223 7.40 -11.33 -23.95
C LEU A 223 8.64 -11.70 -23.15
N THR A 224 9.44 -12.63 -23.67
CA THR A 224 10.81 -12.81 -23.18
C THR A 224 11.60 -11.51 -23.38
N ASP A 225 12.65 -11.28 -22.61
CA ASP A 225 13.45 -10.05 -22.72
C ASP A 225 14.06 -9.88 -24.11
N GLU A 226 14.44 -11.00 -24.73
CA GLU A 226 14.92 -11.03 -26.11
C GLU A 226 13.86 -10.56 -27.11
N ASP A 227 12.64 -11.11 -27.03
CA ASP A 227 11.56 -10.73 -27.95
C ASP A 227 11.06 -9.31 -27.67
N TYR A 228 11.00 -8.91 -26.40
CA TYR A 228 10.64 -7.56 -26.00
C TYR A 228 11.63 -6.53 -26.56
N ALA A 229 12.93 -6.81 -26.51
CA ALA A 229 13.95 -5.93 -27.09
C ALA A 229 13.80 -5.77 -28.61
N LYS A 230 13.30 -6.80 -29.31
CA LYS A 230 13.12 -6.77 -30.77
C LYS A 230 11.83 -6.06 -31.21
N ILE A 231 10.71 -6.34 -30.55
CA ILE A 231 9.38 -5.89 -31.03
C ILE A 231 8.52 -5.18 -29.98
N GLY A 232 8.99 -5.03 -28.74
CA GLY A 232 8.20 -4.52 -27.61
C GLY A 232 7.62 -3.13 -27.86
N ALA A 233 8.42 -2.20 -28.36
CA ALA A 233 7.98 -0.83 -28.68
C ALA A 233 6.95 -0.81 -29.83
N ASP A 234 7.20 -1.57 -30.89
CA ASP A 234 6.31 -1.66 -32.04
C ASP A 234 4.96 -2.30 -31.68
N LEU A 235 5.00 -3.36 -30.87
CA LEU A 235 3.81 -4.03 -30.39
C LEU A 235 3.04 -3.15 -29.40
N GLN A 236 3.73 -2.36 -28.57
CA GLN A 236 3.09 -1.38 -27.68
C GLN A 236 2.37 -0.31 -28.48
N ASN A 237 3.01 0.28 -29.49
CA ASN A 237 2.37 1.26 -30.37
C ASN A 237 1.11 0.70 -31.06
N ALA A 238 1.18 -0.55 -31.52
CA ALA A 238 0.04 -1.22 -32.14
C ALA A 238 -1.06 -1.58 -31.12
N TYR A 239 -0.69 -1.89 -29.87
CA TYR A 239 -1.60 -2.10 -28.76
C TYR A 239 -2.32 -0.80 -28.37
N ASP A 240 -1.61 0.33 -28.31
CA ASP A 240 -2.18 1.63 -27.94
C ASP A 240 -3.14 2.17 -29.01
N ALA A 241 -2.97 1.75 -30.25
CA ALA A 241 -3.89 2.04 -31.36
C ALA A 241 -5.20 1.22 -31.31
N LEU A 242 -5.34 0.24 -30.40
CA LEU A 242 -6.57 -0.52 -30.27
C LEU A 242 -7.73 0.37 -29.77
N PRO A 243 -9.01 -0.01 -30.05
CA PRO A 243 -10.15 0.79 -29.64
C PRO A 243 -10.21 1.00 -28.13
N GLN A 244 -10.25 2.26 -27.70
CA GLN A 244 -10.28 2.63 -26.29
C GLN A 244 -11.63 2.34 -25.62
N GLU A 245 -12.71 2.28 -26.40
CA GLU A 245 -14.05 1.90 -25.94
C GLU A 245 -14.44 0.52 -26.45
N TYR A 246 -15.07 -0.29 -25.60
CA TYR A 246 -15.53 -1.61 -25.97
C TYR A 246 -16.68 -2.11 -25.11
N ALA A 247 -17.67 -2.75 -25.75
CA ALA A 247 -18.82 -3.38 -25.09
C ALA A 247 -19.60 -2.47 -24.12
N GLY A 248 -19.63 -1.16 -24.40
CA GLY A 248 -20.28 -0.16 -23.55
C GLY A 248 -19.44 0.33 -22.36
N PHE A 249 -18.17 -0.09 -22.28
CA PHE A 249 -17.19 0.44 -21.33
C PHE A 249 -16.29 1.45 -22.05
N GLY A 250 -16.12 2.62 -21.43
CA GLY A 250 -15.24 3.68 -21.93
C GLY A 250 -13.75 3.34 -21.77
N SER A 251 -12.89 4.32 -22.08
CA SER A 251 -11.44 4.19 -21.93
C SER A 251 -11.02 3.80 -20.51
N ARG A 252 -9.91 3.06 -20.43
CA ARG A 252 -9.36 2.65 -19.13
C ARG A 252 -8.96 3.90 -18.33
N LYS A 253 -9.52 4.02 -17.13
CA LYS A 253 -9.18 5.09 -16.19
C LYS A 253 -7.97 4.67 -15.37
N GLU A 254 -6.78 5.17 -15.67
CA GLU A 254 -5.57 4.80 -14.92
C GLU A 254 -5.32 5.72 -13.73
N THR A 255 -4.85 5.15 -12.62
CA THR A 255 -4.38 5.91 -11.46
C THR A 255 -3.13 6.75 -11.79
N PRO A 256 -2.87 7.86 -11.06
CA PRO A 256 -1.62 8.61 -11.21
C PRO A 256 -0.37 7.73 -11.03
N ARG A 257 -0.45 6.73 -10.14
CA ARG A 257 0.62 5.74 -9.95
C ARG A 257 0.79 4.86 -11.17
N ALA A 258 -0.28 4.36 -11.78
CA ALA A 258 -0.18 3.57 -13.01
C ALA A 258 0.41 4.37 -14.18
N LYS A 259 0.21 5.70 -14.18
CA LYS A 259 0.77 6.63 -15.18
C LYS A 259 2.18 7.13 -14.87
N SER A 260 2.75 6.83 -13.70
CA SER A 260 3.97 7.48 -13.24
C SER A 260 5.20 7.16 -14.10
N CYS A 261 5.21 5.99 -14.73
CA CYS A 261 6.25 5.53 -15.64
C CYS A 261 5.76 4.31 -16.42
N ALA A 262 6.44 3.98 -17.52
CA ALA A 262 6.09 2.84 -18.38
C ALA A 262 6.05 1.50 -17.62
N SER A 263 6.89 1.36 -16.59
CA SER A 263 6.96 0.18 -15.71
C SER A 263 5.78 0.08 -14.72
N SER A 264 5.04 1.16 -14.49
CA SER A 264 3.88 1.19 -13.57
C SER A 264 2.55 0.83 -14.23
N LYS A 265 2.50 0.71 -15.56
CA LYS A 265 1.25 0.47 -16.30
C LYS A 265 0.61 -0.87 -15.91
N ARG A 266 -0.72 -0.94 -15.98
CA ARG A 266 -1.49 -2.14 -15.56
C ARG A 266 -1.75 -3.14 -16.67
N VAL A 267 -1.79 -2.66 -17.91
CA VAL A 267 -2.08 -3.42 -19.13
C VAL A 267 -1.13 -2.98 -20.25
N GLY A 268 -1.12 -3.70 -21.37
CA GLY A 268 -0.21 -3.43 -22.49
C GLY A 268 0.89 -4.48 -22.61
N VAL A 269 2.04 -4.07 -23.14
CA VAL A 269 3.13 -4.96 -23.54
C VAL A 269 4.27 -4.91 -22.52
N PHE A 270 4.70 -6.07 -22.01
CA PHE A 270 5.69 -6.17 -20.95
C PHE A 270 6.79 -7.18 -21.30
N SER A 271 8.01 -6.91 -20.83
CA SER A 271 8.96 -7.99 -20.56
C SER A 271 8.44 -8.83 -19.39
N ILE A 272 8.64 -10.15 -19.46
CA ILE A 272 8.28 -11.07 -18.37
C ILE A 272 9.07 -10.72 -17.09
N SER A 273 10.39 -10.52 -17.21
CA SER A 273 11.24 -10.25 -16.05
C SER A 273 10.85 -8.94 -15.38
N GLU A 274 10.70 -7.88 -16.17
CA GLU A 274 10.32 -6.55 -15.70
C GLU A 274 8.93 -6.57 -15.04
N PHE A 275 7.97 -7.31 -15.59
CA PHE A 275 6.63 -7.44 -15.00
C PHE A 275 6.67 -8.02 -13.59
N PHE A 276 7.43 -9.10 -13.37
CA PHE A 276 7.53 -9.71 -12.04
C PHE A 276 8.39 -8.86 -11.09
N GLU A 277 9.45 -8.24 -11.60
CA GLU A 277 10.33 -7.37 -10.82
C GLU A 277 9.57 -6.13 -10.32
N ASN A 278 8.73 -5.51 -11.15
CA ASN A 278 7.92 -4.36 -10.75
C ASN A 278 6.89 -4.69 -9.65
N ILE A 279 6.48 -5.95 -9.52
CA ILE A 279 5.52 -6.39 -8.49
C ILE A 279 6.25 -6.88 -7.25
N THR A 280 7.26 -7.72 -7.42
CA THR A 280 7.88 -8.50 -6.34
C THR A 280 9.28 -8.03 -5.95
N SER A 281 9.87 -7.12 -6.73
CA SER A 281 11.31 -6.76 -6.72
C SER A 281 12.25 -7.88 -7.20
N PHE A 282 11.71 -8.96 -7.78
CA PHE A 282 12.49 -10.04 -8.38
C PHE A 282 11.94 -10.42 -9.76
N PRO A 283 12.79 -10.69 -10.76
CA PRO A 283 12.34 -11.12 -12.09
C PRO A 283 11.81 -12.56 -12.08
N THR A 284 12.27 -13.38 -11.15
CA THR A 284 11.82 -14.77 -10.91
C THR A 284 11.85 -15.04 -9.40
N ALA A 285 11.15 -16.07 -8.94
CA ALA A 285 11.16 -16.38 -7.52
C ALA A 285 12.57 -16.74 -7.01
N PRO A 286 12.95 -16.37 -5.78
CA PRO A 286 14.25 -16.75 -5.22
C PRO A 286 14.43 -18.27 -5.17
N ALA A 287 15.69 -18.73 -5.16
CA ALA A 287 15.94 -20.16 -5.09
C ALA A 287 15.60 -20.73 -3.70
N ALA A 288 15.34 -22.05 -3.63
CA ALA A 288 14.97 -22.70 -2.37
C ALA A 288 16.07 -22.65 -1.29
N ASN A 289 17.34 -22.52 -1.71
CA ASN A 289 18.49 -22.34 -0.83
C ASN A 289 18.71 -20.88 -0.39
N GLU A 290 17.83 -19.95 -0.78
CA GLU A 290 17.86 -18.54 -0.41
C GLU A 290 16.62 -18.14 0.43
N PRO A 291 16.36 -18.82 1.57
CA PRO A 291 15.14 -18.60 2.35
C PRO A 291 14.99 -17.16 2.86
N HIS A 292 16.11 -16.45 3.08
CA HIS A 292 16.09 -15.06 3.52
C HIS A 292 15.47 -14.11 2.48
N LEU A 293 15.65 -14.38 1.18
CA LEU A 293 15.01 -13.61 0.10
C LEU A 293 13.51 -13.90 0.07
N TRP A 294 13.13 -15.17 0.23
CA TRP A 294 11.71 -15.54 0.33
C TRP A 294 11.01 -14.86 1.51
N LEU A 295 11.65 -14.79 2.68
CA LEU A 295 11.10 -14.10 3.86
C LEU A 295 11.01 -12.57 3.68
N SER A 296 11.75 -12.00 2.73
CA SER A 296 11.66 -10.57 2.40
C SER A 296 10.47 -10.22 1.50
N LEU A 297 9.87 -11.21 0.83
CA LEU A 297 8.73 -11.01 -0.06
C LEU A 297 7.45 -10.71 0.74
N ASN A 298 6.67 -9.75 0.24
CA ASN A 298 5.38 -9.42 0.82
C ASN A 298 4.27 -10.32 0.24
N GLU A 299 3.41 -10.89 1.10
CA GLU A 299 2.31 -11.75 0.65
C GLU A 299 1.36 -11.05 -0.33
N SER A 300 1.11 -9.75 -0.15
CA SER A 300 0.21 -9.01 -1.04
C SER A 300 0.80 -8.79 -2.43
N THR A 301 2.14 -8.67 -2.55
CA THR A 301 2.80 -8.58 -3.86
C THR A 301 2.89 -9.97 -4.51
N LEU A 302 3.14 -11.02 -3.73
CA LEU A 302 3.03 -12.40 -4.22
C LEU A 302 1.62 -12.73 -4.69
N ALA A 303 0.59 -12.27 -3.97
CA ALA A 303 -0.81 -12.40 -4.37
C ALA A 303 -1.05 -11.68 -5.70
N ALA A 304 -0.54 -10.46 -5.87
CA ALA A 304 -0.68 -9.70 -7.11
C ALA A 304 0.05 -10.36 -8.29
N ALA A 305 1.27 -10.86 -8.09
CA ALA A 305 2.06 -11.52 -9.12
C ALA A 305 1.44 -12.85 -9.58
N THR A 306 0.68 -13.52 -8.71
CA THR A 306 0.18 -14.88 -8.94
C THR A 306 -1.34 -14.98 -9.11
N ASN A 307 -2.08 -13.86 -9.02
CA ASN A 307 -3.53 -13.81 -9.26
C ASN A 307 -3.88 -13.85 -10.76
N GLY A 308 -5.12 -13.47 -11.10
CA GLY A 308 -5.50 -13.23 -12.48
C GLY A 308 -5.65 -14.49 -13.32
N LYS A 309 -5.73 -14.28 -14.63
CA LYS A 309 -5.92 -15.34 -15.62
C LYS A 309 -5.01 -15.14 -16.82
N ILE A 310 -4.35 -16.22 -17.20
CA ILE A 310 -3.63 -16.34 -18.46
C ILE A 310 -4.64 -16.82 -19.51
N PHE A 311 -4.74 -16.10 -20.62
CA PHE A 311 -5.64 -16.43 -21.73
C PHE A 311 -4.96 -17.34 -22.75
N ALA A 312 -3.67 -17.11 -23.02
CA ALA A 312 -2.80 -17.96 -23.81
C ALA A 312 -1.35 -17.78 -23.33
N ASP A 313 -0.58 -18.86 -23.32
CA ASP A 313 0.88 -18.81 -23.08
C ASP A 313 1.54 -19.96 -23.85
N PRO A 314 1.65 -19.83 -25.18
CA PRO A 314 2.12 -20.90 -26.04
C PRO A 314 3.58 -21.31 -25.79
N LEU A 315 4.43 -20.38 -25.33
CA LEU A 315 5.82 -20.65 -25.01
C LEU A 315 5.99 -21.20 -23.59
N GLY A 316 5.11 -20.80 -22.66
CA GLY A 316 5.09 -21.28 -21.29
C GLY A 316 6.00 -20.52 -20.32
N GLU A 317 6.81 -19.56 -20.78
CA GLU A 317 7.77 -18.85 -19.92
C GLU A 317 7.09 -17.93 -18.90
N PHE A 318 5.96 -17.30 -19.24
CA PHE A 318 5.21 -16.51 -18.26
C PHE A 318 4.59 -17.41 -17.17
N SER A 319 3.97 -18.52 -17.58
CA SER A 319 3.37 -19.50 -16.68
C SER A 319 4.41 -20.13 -15.75
N LYS A 320 5.57 -20.50 -16.29
CA LYS A 320 6.71 -21.04 -15.54
C LYS A 320 7.20 -20.05 -14.49
N THR A 321 7.40 -18.78 -14.87
CA THR A 321 7.85 -17.73 -13.94
C THR A 321 6.79 -17.47 -12.87
N ARG A 322 5.51 -17.32 -13.24
CA ARG A 322 4.40 -17.18 -12.30
C ARG A 322 4.30 -18.35 -11.33
N GLN A 323 4.50 -19.57 -11.82
CA GLN A 323 4.44 -20.78 -11.01
C GLN A 323 5.60 -20.85 -10.01
N SER A 324 6.79 -20.35 -10.36
CA SER A 324 7.92 -20.28 -9.43
C SER A 324 7.55 -19.49 -8.16
N PHE A 325 6.84 -18.36 -8.29
CA PHE A 325 6.38 -17.57 -7.14
C PHE A 325 5.28 -18.24 -6.32
N LYS A 326 4.54 -19.21 -6.88
CA LYS A 326 3.57 -20.02 -6.13
C LYS A 326 4.21 -21.15 -5.35
N LEU A 327 5.34 -21.66 -5.82
CA LEU A 327 6.09 -22.78 -5.25
C LEU A 327 7.04 -22.29 -4.14
N MET A 328 6.48 -21.59 -3.14
CA MET A 328 7.22 -21.24 -1.93
C MET A 328 7.77 -22.51 -1.26
N PRO A 329 9.06 -22.57 -0.92
CA PRO A 329 9.63 -23.72 -0.22
C PRO A 329 8.89 -24.02 1.09
N ASP A 330 8.65 -25.30 1.38
CA ASP A 330 7.88 -25.68 2.57
C ASP A 330 8.51 -25.19 3.88
N ASP A 331 9.84 -25.22 4.00
CA ASP A 331 10.56 -24.69 5.16
C ASP A 331 10.27 -23.18 5.39
N VAL A 332 10.15 -22.40 4.31
CA VAL A 332 9.77 -20.97 4.38
C VAL A 332 8.31 -20.86 4.81
N ARG A 333 7.41 -21.66 4.23
CA ARG A 333 5.98 -21.66 4.56
C ARG A 333 5.76 -22.02 6.03
N ILE A 334 6.44 -23.05 6.54
CA ILE A 334 6.39 -23.48 7.94
C ILE A 334 6.95 -22.40 8.87
N SER A 335 8.06 -21.76 8.49
CA SER A 335 8.60 -20.61 9.21
C SER A 335 7.59 -19.46 9.29
N LEU A 336 6.93 -19.11 8.18
CA LEU A 336 5.88 -18.10 8.17
C LEU A 336 4.67 -18.49 9.03
N ILE A 337 4.27 -19.76 9.03
CA ILE A 337 3.22 -20.26 9.95
C ILE A 337 3.64 -20.03 11.41
N SER A 338 4.87 -20.41 11.81
CA SER A 338 5.39 -20.12 13.16
C SER A 338 5.37 -18.63 13.48
N HIS A 339 5.81 -17.77 12.56
CA HIS A 339 5.75 -16.32 12.76
C HIS A 339 4.33 -15.82 13.01
N ARG A 340 3.34 -16.30 12.25
CA ARG A 340 1.93 -15.91 12.44
C ARG A 340 1.39 -16.42 13.77
N LEU A 341 1.75 -17.62 14.22
CA LEU A 341 1.38 -18.13 15.55
C LEU A 341 1.87 -17.20 16.67
N GLY A 342 3.13 -16.76 16.61
CA GLY A 342 3.68 -15.81 17.59
C GLY A 342 3.01 -14.43 17.54
N MET A 343 2.74 -13.91 16.34
CA MET A 343 2.00 -12.65 16.16
C MET A 343 0.59 -12.75 16.74
N MET A 344 -0.11 -13.87 16.52
CA MET A 344 -1.45 -14.10 17.05
C MET A 344 -1.44 -14.24 18.58
N ALA A 345 -0.48 -14.97 19.15
CA ALA A 345 -0.32 -15.10 20.60
C ALA A 345 -0.08 -13.73 21.25
N GLN A 346 0.85 -12.95 20.69
CA GLN A 346 1.19 -11.64 21.22
C GLN A 346 0.04 -10.63 21.06
N ALA A 347 -0.53 -10.50 19.86
CA ALA A 347 -1.56 -9.52 19.59
C ALA A 347 -2.89 -9.89 20.26
N GLY A 348 -3.40 -11.09 20.02
CA GLY A 348 -4.71 -11.54 20.49
C GLY A 348 -4.70 -11.98 21.94
N GLN A 349 -4.00 -13.08 22.24
CA GLN A 349 -4.07 -13.73 23.56
C GLN A 349 -3.39 -12.91 24.66
N TYR A 350 -2.33 -12.16 24.33
CA TYR A 350 -1.58 -11.37 25.28
C TYR A 350 -2.03 -9.89 25.32
N ASN A 351 -2.01 -9.16 24.21
CA ASN A 351 -2.20 -7.70 24.23
C ASN A 351 -3.66 -7.25 24.39
N VAL A 352 -4.62 -7.85 23.67
CA VAL A 352 -6.05 -7.46 23.76
C VAL A 352 -6.56 -7.40 25.21
N PRO A 353 -6.49 -8.47 26.04
CA PRO A 353 -7.01 -8.41 27.41
C PRO A 353 -6.29 -7.38 28.28
N ARG A 354 -4.99 -7.14 28.04
CA ARG A 354 -4.21 -6.14 28.78
C ARG A 354 -4.61 -4.71 28.43
N MET A 355 -4.81 -4.40 27.16
CA MET A 355 -5.20 -3.07 26.73
C MET A 355 -6.63 -2.74 27.17
N LEU A 356 -7.54 -3.71 27.08
CA LEU A 356 -8.90 -3.58 27.62
C LEU A 356 -8.90 -3.32 29.13
N SER A 357 -8.07 -4.05 29.89
CA SER A 357 -7.92 -3.84 31.35
C SER A 357 -7.36 -2.46 31.69
N ARG A 358 -6.50 -1.90 30.83
CA ARG A 358 -5.98 -0.54 30.94
C ARG A 358 -6.97 0.53 30.49
N LYS A 359 -8.12 0.14 29.94
CA LYS A 359 -9.10 1.02 29.29
C LYS A 359 -8.51 1.80 28.11
N ASP A 360 -7.51 1.23 27.42
CA ASP A 360 -6.95 1.79 26.19
C ASP A 360 -7.62 1.13 24.98
N GLY A 361 -8.75 1.71 24.57
CA GLY A 361 -9.54 1.22 23.44
C GLY A 361 -8.80 1.25 22.11
N ALA A 362 -8.00 2.30 21.88
CA ALA A 362 -7.25 2.44 20.64
C ALA A 362 -6.18 1.35 20.52
N ALA A 363 -5.41 1.10 21.59
CA ALA A 363 -4.41 0.04 21.59
C ALA A 363 -5.04 -1.36 21.51
N ALA A 364 -6.19 -1.58 22.16
CA ALA A 364 -6.95 -2.83 22.03
C ALA A 364 -7.42 -3.05 20.58
N TRP A 365 -7.95 -2.02 19.93
CA TRP A 365 -8.40 -2.09 18.54
C TRP A 365 -7.26 -2.42 17.58
N LEU A 366 -6.11 -1.77 17.73
CA LEU A 366 -4.91 -2.07 16.93
C LEU A 366 -4.42 -3.52 17.15
N SER A 367 -4.47 -4.00 18.39
CA SER A 367 -4.12 -5.39 18.72
C SER A 367 -5.08 -6.40 18.06
N ILE A 368 -6.39 -6.10 18.04
CA ILE A 368 -7.37 -6.92 17.33
C ILE A 368 -7.10 -6.91 15.82
N ASN A 369 -6.81 -5.75 15.24
CA ASN A 369 -6.48 -5.65 13.81
C ASN A 369 -5.26 -6.52 13.44
N GLU A 370 -4.20 -6.47 14.26
CA GLU A 370 -3.01 -7.29 14.05
C GLU A 370 -3.31 -8.79 14.16
N PHE A 371 -4.11 -9.18 15.16
CA PHE A 371 -4.58 -10.56 15.29
C PHE A 371 -5.38 -11.03 14.08
N VAL A 372 -6.31 -10.20 13.57
CA VAL A 372 -7.12 -10.50 12.38
C VAL A 372 -6.22 -10.69 11.15
N HIS A 373 -5.25 -9.81 10.95
CA HIS A 373 -4.32 -9.89 9.83
C HIS A 373 -3.45 -11.16 9.89
N ALA A 374 -2.86 -11.44 11.07
CA ALA A 374 -2.03 -12.62 11.27
C ALA A 374 -2.81 -13.92 11.08
N THR A 375 -4.05 -13.97 11.60
CA THR A 375 -4.96 -15.10 11.42
C THR A 375 -5.30 -15.32 9.95
N ALA A 376 -5.63 -14.25 9.21
CA ALA A 376 -5.94 -14.34 7.80
C ALA A 376 -4.76 -14.90 7.00
N SER A 377 -3.54 -14.43 7.26
CA SER A 377 -2.33 -14.94 6.59
C SER A 377 -2.09 -16.42 6.92
N LEU A 378 -2.20 -16.82 8.19
CA LEU A 378 -2.06 -18.21 8.61
C LEU A 378 -3.04 -19.14 7.90
N VAL A 379 -4.31 -18.74 7.73
CA VAL A 379 -5.30 -19.53 6.99
C VAL A 379 -4.86 -19.76 5.53
N PHE A 380 -4.31 -18.74 4.85
CA PHE A 380 -3.79 -18.90 3.49
C PHE A 380 -2.55 -19.82 3.42
N LEU A 381 -1.65 -19.72 4.39
CA LEU A 381 -0.44 -20.56 4.47
C LEU A 381 -0.78 -22.04 4.73
N LEU A 382 -1.77 -22.32 5.59
CA LEU A 382 -2.25 -23.67 5.86
C LEU A 382 -2.99 -24.27 4.66
N ASN A 383 -3.76 -23.45 3.93
CA ASN A 383 -4.40 -23.88 2.68
C ASN A 383 -3.42 -24.02 1.49
N ASN A 384 -2.12 -23.84 1.72
CA ASN A 384 -1.02 -23.91 0.74
C ASN A 384 -1.11 -22.85 -0.38
N PRO A 385 -0.12 -21.94 -0.52
CA PRO A 385 -0.14 -20.90 -1.55
C PRO A 385 -0.26 -21.38 -3.00
N VAL A 386 0.15 -22.62 -3.29
CA VAL A 386 0.01 -23.19 -4.64
C VAL A 386 -1.46 -23.27 -5.07
N THR A 387 -2.36 -23.64 -4.16
CA THR A 387 -3.79 -23.85 -4.44
C THR A 387 -4.63 -22.66 -3.96
N ALA A 388 -4.33 -22.10 -2.79
CA ALA A 388 -5.06 -20.97 -2.20
C ALA A 388 -4.70 -19.63 -2.85
N GLY A 389 -3.43 -19.48 -3.28
CA GLY A 389 -2.79 -18.18 -3.49
C GLY A 389 -2.26 -17.60 -2.18
N TYR A 390 -1.82 -16.35 -2.23
CA TYR A 390 -1.37 -15.61 -1.04
C TYR A 390 -2.44 -14.64 -0.54
N LEU A 391 -2.33 -14.22 0.72
CA LEU A 391 -3.23 -13.21 1.28
C LEU A 391 -3.07 -11.88 0.54
N PRO A 392 -4.13 -11.32 -0.05
CA PRO A 392 -4.02 -10.06 -0.79
C PRO A 392 -3.96 -8.84 0.14
N TYR A 393 -3.79 -7.67 -0.49
CA TYR A 393 -3.80 -6.36 0.16
C TYR A 393 -5.02 -6.18 1.08
N TYR A 394 -4.84 -5.47 2.21
CA TYR A 394 -5.75 -5.51 3.37
C TYR A 394 -7.24 -5.34 3.03
N LYS A 395 -7.57 -4.43 2.11
CA LYS A 395 -8.97 -4.13 1.74
C LYS A 395 -9.70 -5.31 1.07
N TRP A 396 -8.96 -6.30 0.54
CA TRP A 396 -9.51 -7.47 -0.14
C TRP A 396 -9.44 -8.74 0.70
N GLN A 397 -8.86 -8.71 1.91
CA GLN A 397 -8.63 -9.91 2.71
C GLN A 397 -9.92 -10.67 3.00
N PHE A 398 -10.98 -9.99 3.43
CA PHE A 398 -12.27 -10.66 3.69
C PHE A 398 -12.97 -11.16 2.42
N ALA A 399 -12.83 -10.48 1.29
CA ALA A 399 -13.34 -11.01 0.02
C ALA A 399 -12.61 -12.31 -0.35
N ALA A 400 -11.30 -12.36 -0.12
CA ALA A 400 -10.47 -13.53 -0.37
C ALA A 400 -10.73 -14.67 0.62
N LEU A 401 -10.86 -14.38 1.93
CA LEU A 401 -11.22 -15.34 2.97
C LEU A 401 -12.59 -15.97 2.72
N ARG A 402 -13.61 -15.16 2.39
CA ARG A 402 -14.95 -15.70 2.04
C ARG A 402 -14.88 -16.62 0.82
N LYS A 403 -14.12 -16.23 -0.21
CA LYS A 403 -13.92 -17.06 -1.41
C LYS A 403 -13.17 -18.35 -1.10
N LEU A 404 -12.18 -18.33 -0.20
CA LEU A 404 -11.43 -19.50 0.24
C LEU A 404 -12.31 -20.44 1.08
N SER A 405 -13.01 -19.89 2.07
CA SER A 405 -13.87 -20.63 3.01
C SER A 405 -15.00 -21.40 2.32
N ASN A 406 -15.47 -20.91 1.16
CA ASN A 406 -16.50 -21.58 0.36
C ASN A 406 -15.97 -22.74 -0.51
N ARG A 407 -14.67 -23.03 -0.50
CA ARG A 407 -14.11 -24.18 -1.22
C ARG A 407 -14.35 -25.46 -0.42
N MET A 408 -14.69 -26.55 -1.12
CA MET A 408 -14.99 -27.85 -0.51
C MET A 408 -13.86 -28.41 0.36
N ALA A 409 -12.61 -28.17 -0.01
CA ALA A 409 -11.42 -28.62 0.72
C ALA A 409 -10.69 -27.47 1.45
N SER A 410 -11.43 -26.42 1.84
CA SER A 410 -10.85 -25.34 2.63
C SER A 410 -10.53 -25.82 4.04
N ARG A 411 -9.33 -25.53 4.51
CA ARG A 411 -8.97 -25.63 5.93
C ARG A 411 -9.49 -24.40 6.66
N LEU A 412 -9.95 -24.60 7.90
CA LEU A 412 -10.45 -23.55 8.78
C LEU A 412 -11.57 -22.66 8.15
N PRO A 413 -12.60 -23.23 7.47
CA PRO A 413 -13.60 -22.44 6.75
C PRO A 413 -14.45 -21.54 7.67
N GLU A 414 -14.58 -21.88 8.95
CA GLU A 414 -15.34 -21.10 9.94
C GLU A 414 -14.62 -19.81 10.40
N ILE A 415 -13.30 -19.74 10.23
CA ILE A 415 -12.48 -18.63 10.76
C ILE A 415 -12.90 -17.29 10.15
N CYS A 416 -13.30 -17.25 8.87
CA CYS A 416 -13.77 -16.01 8.24
C CYS A 416 -14.95 -15.39 9.01
N ASN A 417 -15.96 -16.19 9.36
CA ASN A 417 -17.13 -15.73 10.11
C ASN A 417 -16.77 -15.31 11.54
N LYS A 418 -15.83 -16.02 12.18
CA LYS A 418 -15.35 -15.66 13.52
C LYS A 418 -14.60 -14.32 13.51
N LEU A 419 -13.75 -14.08 12.52
CA LEU A 419 -13.05 -12.80 12.35
C LEU A 419 -14.02 -11.63 12.06
N GLU A 420 -15.03 -11.83 11.22
CA GLU A 420 -16.06 -10.81 10.99
C GLU A 420 -16.85 -10.49 12.27
N SER A 421 -17.17 -11.51 13.07
CA SER A 421 -17.85 -11.36 14.36
C SER A 421 -16.98 -10.61 15.36
N LEU A 422 -15.68 -10.94 15.43
CA LEU A 422 -14.68 -10.24 16.23
C LEU A 422 -14.62 -8.75 15.87
N MET A 423 -14.51 -8.42 14.58
CA MET A 423 -14.47 -7.03 14.11
C MET A 423 -15.76 -6.26 14.44
N ARG A 424 -16.93 -6.90 14.29
CA ARG A 424 -18.22 -6.27 14.61
C ARG A 424 -18.33 -5.89 16.09
N LEU A 425 -17.81 -6.74 16.98
CA LEU A 425 -17.84 -6.53 18.42
C LEU A 425 -16.73 -5.59 18.92
N SER A 426 -15.69 -5.38 18.12
CA SER A 426 -14.50 -4.63 18.53
C SER A 426 -14.82 -3.22 19.01
N SER A 427 -15.84 -2.56 18.44
CA SER A 427 -16.13 -1.14 18.77
C SER A 427 -16.72 -1.03 20.16
N ALA A 428 -17.74 -1.83 20.42
CA ALA A 428 -18.34 -1.93 21.74
C ALA A 428 -17.33 -2.43 22.79
N ALA A 429 -16.39 -3.32 22.43
CA ALA A 429 -15.39 -3.83 23.36
C ALA A 429 -14.31 -2.80 23.70
N CYS A 430 -13.83 -2.06 22.69
CA CYS A 430 -12.72 -1.12 22.83
C CYS A 430 -13.16 0.25 23.35
N PHE A 431 -14.32 0.73 22.91
CA PHE A 431 -14.79 2.10 23.18
C PHE A 431 -16.12 2.16 23.93
N GLY A 432 -16.76 1.03 24.23
CA GLY A 432 -17.93 1.01 25.11
C GLY A 432 -17.50 1.21 26.57
N GLY A 433 -18.20 2.09 27.31
CA GLY A 433 -18.07 2.21 28.77
C GLY A 433 -18.15 3.64 29.30
N ASP A 434 -18.33 3.77 30.62
CA ASP A 434 -18.53 5.05 31.34
C ASP A 434 -17.38 6.08 31.17
N GLY A 435 -16.25 5.69 30.56
CA GLY A 435 -15.10 6.55 30.25
C GLY A 435 -15.04 7.11 28.82
N PHE A 436 -15.94 6.70 27.92
CA PHE A 436 -15.83 7.01 26.49
C PHE A 436 -17.12 7.63 25.88
N GLY A 437 -18.08 8.03 26.71
CA GLY A 437 -19.27 8.78 26.28
C GLY A 437 -20.35 7.96 25.58
N GLU A 438 -20.08 6.72 25.17
CA GLU A 438 -21.06 5.80 24.58
C GLU A 438 -21.12 4.46 25.36
N GLY A 439 -22.19 4.30 26.16
CA GLY A 439 -22.72 2.98 26.53
C GLY A 439 -22.21 2.35 27.82
N GLY A 440 -23.15 2.12 28.75
CA GLY A 440 -22.95 1.36 30.00
C GLY A 440 -22.80 -0.16 29.82
N LYS A 441 -23.54 -0.95 30.62
CA LYS A 441 -23.47 -2.42 30.87
C LYS A 441 -23.11 -3.37 29.70
N GLY A 442 -23.21 -2.96 28.43
CA GLY A 442 -22.91 -3.76 27.23
C GLY A 442 -21.42 -3.93 26.89
N ALA A 443 -20.55 -2.99 27.27
CA ALA A 443 -19.12 -3.05 26.93
C ALA A 443 -18.41 -4.27 27.52
N GLY A 444 -18.69 -4.60 28.79
CA GLY A 444 -18.14 -5.78 29.45
C GLY A 444 -18.60 -7.10 28.81
N LEU A 445 -19.80 -7.13 28.22
CA LEU A 445 -20.26 -8.29 27.46
C LEU A 445 -19.48 -8.43 26.13
N ALA A 446 -19.31 -7.32 25.40
CA ALA A 446 -18.54 -7.31 24.16
C ALA A 446 -17.07 -7.73 24.39
N GLN A 447 -16.42 -7.24 25.45
CA GLN A 447 -15.05 -7.63 25.82
C GLN A 447 -14.92 -9.14 26.10
N LYS A 448 -15.89 -9.72 26.82
CA LYS A 448 -15.94 -11.18 27.06
C LYS A 448 -16.11 -11.96 25.76
N GLN A 449 -17.00 -11.51 24.87
CA GLN A 449 -17.23 -12.15 23.58
C GLN A 449 -16.02 -12.05 22.65
N VAL A 450 -15.37 -10.89 22.57
CA VAL A 450 -14.11 -10.69 21.84
C VAL A 450 -13.04 -11.67 22.31
N THR A 451 -12.83 -11.76 23.63
CA THR A 451 -11.85 -12.70 24.21
C THR A 451 -12.21 -14.15 23.91
N ALA A 452 -13.49 -14.52 24.01
CA ALA A 452 -13.95 -15.87 23.71
C ALA A 452 -13.77 -16.24 22.23
N ILE A 453 -14.01 -15.30 21.30
CA ILE A 453 -13.79 -15.53 19.87
C ILE A 453 -12.30 -15.72 19.57
N ILE A 454 -11.43 -14.88 20.15
CA ILE A 454 -9.97 -15.02 20.02
C ILE A 454 -9.52 -16.41 20.48
N ASN A 455 -9.94 -16.84 21.67
CA ASN A 455 -9.60 -18.16 22.21
C ASN A 455 -10.12 -19.28 21.32
N SER A 456 -11.38 -19.19 20.86
CA SER A 456 -11.97 -20.20 19.97
C SER A 456 -11.21 -20.32 18.64
N ILE A 457 -10.76 -19.20 18.06
CA ILE A 457 -9.91 -19.21 16.86
C ILE A 457 -8.58 -19.91 17.14
N CYS A 458 -7.94 -19.62 18.27
CA CYS A 458 -6.66 -20.25 18.64
C CYS A 458 -6.83 -21.77 18.84
N GLU A 459 -7.92 -22.20 19.46
CA GLU A 459 -8.25 -23.62 19.61
C GLU A 459 -8.49 -24.33 18.27
N ASP A 460 -9.19 -23.70 17.31
CA ASP A 460 -9.36 -24.27 15.97
C ASP A 460 -8.01 -24.45 15.28
N ILE A 461 -7.12 -23.46 15.42
CA ILE A 461 -5.78 -23.50 14.82
C ILE A 461 -4.94 -24.63 15.43
N VAL A 462 -4.95 -24.80 16.75
CA VAL A 462 -4.25 -25.93 17.39
C VAL A 462 -4.78 -27.26 16.85
N ARG A 463 -6.10 -27.44 16.76
CA ARG A 463 -6.69 -28.65 16.18
C ARG A 463 -6.26 -28.88 14.73
N GLU A 464 -6.20 -27.84 13.91
CA GLU A 464 -5.74 -27.94 12.52
C GLU A 464 -4.25 -28.28 12.45
N LEU A 465 -3.40 -27.68 13.29
CA LEU A 465 -1.98 -28.02 13.36
C LEU A 465 -1.77 -29.49 13.75
N GLN A 466 -2.55 -29.99 14.72
CA GLN A 466 -2.53 -31.41 15.10
C GLN A 466 -3.02 -32.32 13.99
N TYR A 467 -4.11 -31.94 13.31
CA TYR A 467 -4.64 -32.68 12.18
C TYR A 467 -3.63 -32.79 11.02
N GLU A 468 -2.90 -31.71 10.75
CA GLU A 468 -1.82 -31.68 9.76
C GLU A 468 -0.52 -32.36 10.21
N GLY A 469 -0.46 -32.80 11.47
CA GLY A 469 0.76 -33.36 12.06
C GLY A 469 1.88 -32.35 12.28
N LEU A 470 1.58 -31.05 12.24
CA LEU A 470 2.55 -29.97 12.48
C LEU A 470 2.83 -29.73 13.98
N SER A 471 2.00 -30.26 14.87
CA SER A 471 2.19 -30.19 16.32
C SER A 471 1.49 -31.35 17.03
N ASP A 472 2.07 -31.82 18.13
CA ASP A 472 1.45 -32.76 19.09
C ASP A 472 1.14 -32.06 20.44
N CYS A 473 1.30 -30.74 20.52
CA CYS A 473 1.06 -29.94 21.71
C CYS A 473 -0.43 -29.55 21.83
N ASP A 474 -1.04 -29.80 22.98
CA ASP A 474 -2.45 -29.47 23.27
C ASP A 474 -2.67 -28.04 23.78
N GLU A 475 -1.59 -27.29 24.01
CA GLU A 475 -1.67 -25.96 24.60
C GLU A 475 -2.28 -24.93 23.65
N THR A 476 -3.30 -24.21 24.12
CA THR A 476 -4.04 -23.26 23.26
C THR A 476 -3.37 -21.90 23.15
N PHE A 477 -2.33 -21.62 23.94
CA PHE A 477 -1.49 -20.44 23.78
C PHE A 477 -0.52 -20.63 22.62
N LEU A 478 -0.74 -19.92 21.51
CA LEU A 478 -0.14 -20.23 20.21
C LEU A 478 1.38 -20.07 20.17
N GLU A 479 1.98 -19.29 21.08
CA GLU A 479 3.43 -19.19 21.20
C GLU A 479 4.07 -20.56 21.50
N TRP A 480 3.39 -21.40 22.29
CA TRP A 480 3.89 -22.71 22.70
C TRP A 480 3.78 -23.76 21.58
N GLN A 481 3.10 -23.45 20.49
CA GLN A 481 3.02 -24.31 19.30
C GLN A 481 4.25 -24.13 18.40
N ARG A 482 4.94 -22.99 18.48
CA ARG A 482 6.01 -22.61 17.54
C ARG A 482 7.18 -23.61 17.50
N PRO A 483 7.72 -24.11 18.64
CA PRO A 483 8.82 -25.07 18.59
C PRO A 483 8.46 -26.38 17.87
N TYR A 484 7.21 -26.83 18.02
CA TYR A 484 6.70 -28.05 17.39
C TYR A 484 6.54 -27.87 15.87
N VAL A 485 5.98 -26.73 15.46
CA VAL A 485 5.88 -26.38 14.03
C VAL A 485 7.27 -26.23 13.42
N GLU A 486 8.20 -25.55 14.09
CA GLU A 486 9.56 -25.33 13.60
C GLU A 486 10.41 -26.61 13.54
N ALA A 487 10.06 -27.66 14.29
CA ALA A 487 10.72 -28.97 14.20
C ALA A 487 10.58 -29.61 12.81
N HIS A 488 9.60 -29.17 12.01
CA HIS A 488 9.38 -29.62 10.64
C HIS A 488 10.25 -28.90 9.60
N ILE A 489 11.02 -27.88 10.01
CA ILE A 489 11.94 -27.15 9.13
C ILE A 489 13.23 -27.96 8.96
N ASN A 490 13.50 -28.42 7.74
CA ASN A 490 14.67 -29.24 7.42
C ASN A 490 15.95 -28.42 7.23
N SER A 491 15.81 -27.21 6.68
CA SER A 491 16.91 -26.28 6.44
C SER A 491 17.58 -25.86 7.75
N ARG A 492 18.91 -25.74 7.71
CA ARG A 492 19.73 -25.24 8.83
C ARG A 492 19.85 -23.71 8.86
N ALA A 493 19.18 -23.00 7.95
CA ALA A 493 19.24 -21.53 7.93
C ALA A 493 18.60 -20.96 9.21
N ALA A 494 19.37 -20.15 9.94
CA ALA A 494 18.93 -19.57 11.20
C ALA A 494 17.73 -18.62 11.03
N CYS A 495 17.64 -17.92 9.88
CA CYS A 495 16.55 -16.98 9.59
C CYS A 495 15.15 -17.63 9.53
N LEU A 496 15.06 -18.97 9.49
CA LEU A 496 13.79 -19.70 9.42
C LEU A 496 13.22 -20.03 10.81
N ARG A 497 13.97 -19.81 11.89
CA ARG A 497 13.56 -20.16 13.26
C ARG A 497 13.39 -18.90 14.10
N SER A 498 12.53 -19.00 15.11
CA SER A 498 12.14 -17.83 15.90
C SER A 498 13.15 -17.42 16.95
N LEU A 499 13.98 -18.34 17.45
CA LEU A 499 15.10 -18.12 18.38
C LEU A 499 16.17 -19.22 18.24
#